data_AF-A0A0C2X5Q9-F1
#
_entry.id   AF-A0A0C2X5Q9-F1
#
_cell.length_a   1.000
_cell.length_b   1.000
_cell.length_c   1.000
_cell.angle_alpha   90.00
_cell.angle_beta   90.00
_cell.angle_gamma   90.00
#
_symmetry.space_group_name_H-M   'P 1'
#
loop_
_entity.id
_entity.type
_entity.pdbx_description
1 polymer ?
#
loop_
_entity_poly.entity_id
_entity_poly.type
_entity_poly.pdbx_seq_one_letter_code
_entity_poly.pdbx_strand_id
1 'polypeptide(L)'
;MALTLVSILALATTAVVAAPLPQNEGVTPCKFTYYSQPGDTCRSIGLSSGYYDTDILAANSFLDCSNIWPNTPVCIPDIPYPVTVTYPTPTGPTPIPLPTPVCQANIKSVAGDTCDSIAEPYHMSGGNILAANTFLNCDDI
;
A
#
# COMPACT_ATOMS: atom_id res chain seq x y z
N MET A 1 -56.51 3.76 43.38
CA MET A 1 -55.66 3.94 42.19
C MET A 1 -54.23 3.64 42.59
N ALA A 2 -53.69 2.47 42.24
CA ALA A 2 -52.32 2.09 42.53
C ALA A 2 -51.53 2.14 41.23
N LEU A 3 -50.54 3.04 41.16
CA LEU A 3 -49.63 3.17 40.03
C LEU A 3 -48.37 2.36 40.36
N THR A 4 -48.25 1.16 39.79
CA THR A 4 -47.01 0.38 39.89
C THR A 4 -46.00 0.92 38.89
N LEU A 5 -44.98 1.62 39.40
CA LEU A 5 -43.79 2.03 38.65
C LEU A 5 -42.96 0.79 38.31
N VAL A 6 -42.99 0.36 37.05
CA VAL A 6 -42.05 -0.62 36.52
C VAL A 6 -40.75 0.12 36.24
N SER A 7 -39.76 -0.05 37.12
CA SER A 7 -38.41 0.49 36.92
C SER A 7 -37.66 -0.43 35.97
N ILE A 8 -37.46 0.02 34.74
CA ILE A 8 -36.71 -0.72 33.71
C ILE A 8 -35.25 -0.29 33.82
N LEU A 9 -34.41 -1.13 34.45
CA LEU A 9 -32.97 -0.89 34.49
C LEU A 9 -32.37 -1.30 33.15
N ALA A 10 -32.16 -0.32 32.26
CA ALA A 10 -31.45 -0.54 31.01
C ALA A 10 -29.95 -0.70 31.28
N LEU A 11 -29.41 -1.91 31.14
CA LEU A 11 -27.97 -2.14 31.13
C LEU A 11 -27.41 -1.63 29.81
N ALA A 12 -26.70 -0.50 29.84
CA ALA A 12 -25.91 -0.04 28.71
C ALA A 12 -24.66 -0.93 28.59
N THR A 13 -24.64 -1.84 27.62
CA THR A 13 -23.41 -2.57 27.26
C THR A 13 -22.48 -1.62 26.52
N THR A 14 -21.46 -1.12 27.21
CA THR A 14 -20.36 -0.40 26.58
C THR A 14 -19.60 -1.35 25.67
N ALA A 15 -19.74 -1.18 24.36
CA ALA A 15 -18.84 -1.82 23.41
C ALA A 15 -17.44 -1.24 23.60
N VAL A 16 -16.49 -2.05 24.05
CA VAL A 16 -15.08 -1.72 24.00
C VAL A 16 -14.68 -1.77 22.54
N VAL A 17 -14.57 -0.60 21.91
CA VAL A 17 -13.90 -0.48 20.61
C VAL A 17 -12.44 -0.83 20.87
N ALA A 18 -11.97 -1.94 20.32
CA ALA A 18 -10.55 -2.27 20.34
C ALA A 18 -9.83 -1.10 19.68
N ALA A 19 -9.01 -0.38 20.44
CA ALA A 19 -8.13 0.63 19.88
C ALA A 19 -7.27 -0.06 18.80
N PRO A 20 -7.08 0.55 17.62
CA PRO A 20 -6.09 0.04 16.68
C PRO A 20 -4.77 -0.14 17.44
N LEU A 21 -4.12 -1.29 17.22
CA LEU A 21 -2.80 -1.56 17.76
C LEU A 21 -1.90 -0.35 17.48
N PRO A 22 -1.00 0.05 18.40
CA PRO A 22 -0.03 1.09 18.10
C PRO A 22 0.71 0.68 16.83
N GLN A 23 0.36 1.31 15.70
CA GLN A 23 1.20 1.26 14.51
C GLN A 23 2.50 1.92 14.95
N ASN A 24 3.62 1.27 14.67
CA ASN A 24 4.94 1.75 15.03
C ASN A 24 5.21 3.03 14.20
N GLU A 25 4.71 4.16 14.68
CA GLU A 25 4.89 5.46 14.07
C GLU A 25 6.39 5.81 14.05
N GLY A 26 6.99 5.72 12.86
CA GLY A 26 8.15 6.55 12.53
C GLY A 26 9.40 5.86 11.99
N VAL A 27 9.47 4.53 11.89
CA VAL A 27 10.61 3.87 11.21
C VAL A 27 10.11 2.76 10.31
N THR A 28 10.10 3.01 9.00
CA THR A 28 9.89 1.95 8.00
C THR A 28 11.02 0.94 8.15
N PRO A 29 10.72 -0.35 8.42
CA PRO A 29 11.76 -1.36 8.62
C PRO A 29 12.61 -1.53 7.36
N CYS A 30 13.90 -1.80 7.54
CA CYS A 30 14.83 -1.96 6.43
C CYS A 30 15.02 -3.43 6.06
N LYS A 31 14.67 -3.79 4.82
CA LYS A 31 14.85 -5.15 4.31
C LYS A 31 16.30 -5.43 3.97
N PHE A 32 16.91 -4.52 3.21
CA PHE A 32 18.32 -4.56 2.84
C PHE A 32 18.82 -3.16 2.43
N THR A 33 20.13 -2.98 2.41
CA THR A 33 20.76 -1.73 1.97
C THR A 33 21.20 -1.84 0.50
N TYR A 34 20.77 -0.88 -0.30
CA TYR A 34 21.24 -0.65 -1.67
C TYR A 34 22.23 0.52 -1.67
N TYR A 35 23.40 0.35 -2.31
CA TYR A 35 24.35 1.43 -2.49
C TYR A 35 24.12 2.08 -3.86
N SER A 36 23.69 3.33 -3.83
CA SER A 36 23.33 4.09 -5.04
C SER A 36 24.47 4.23 -6.04
N GLN A 37 24.11 4.29 -7.31
CA GLN A 37 24.97 4.50 -8.46
C GLN A 37 24.84 5.95 -8.99
N PRO A 38 25.81 6.44 -9.79
CA PRO A 38 25.67 7.73 -10.44
C PRO A 38 24.39 7.81 -11.28
N GLY A 39 23.56 8.82 -11.02
CA GLY A 39 22.30 9.05 -11.73
C GLY A 39 21.07 8.39 -11.10
N ASP A 40 21.21 7.72 -9.96
CA ASP A 40 20.06 7.18 -9.25
C ASP A 40 19.14 8.25 -8.68
N THR A 41 17.85 7.89 -8.64
CA THR A 41 16.75 8.64 -8.02
C THR A 41 15.94 7.67 -7.16
N CYS A 42 15.10 8.18 -6.26
CA CYS A 42 14.17 7.31 -5.53
C CYS A 42 13.26 6.50 -6.49
N ARG A 43 12.93 7.07 -7.65
CA ARG A 43 12.15 6.42 -8.71
C ARG A 43 12.90 5.25 -9.34
N SER A 44 14.15 5.42 -9.76
CA SER A 44 14.93 4.34 -10.38
C SER A 44 15.20 3.21 -9.39
N ILE A 45 15.56 3.55 -8.15
CA ILE A 45 15.81 2.58 -7.08
C ILE A 45 14.53 1.83 -6.73
N GLY A 46 13.42 2.55 -6.52
CA GLY A 46 12.11 1.98 -6.26
C GLY A 46 11.68 1.00 -7.35
N LEU A 47 11.70 1.42 -8.62
CA LEU A 47 11.35 0.56 -9.76
C LEU A 47 12.21 -0.71 -9.82
N SER A 48 13.51 -0.62 -9.55
CA SER A 48 14.40 -1.79 -9.55
C SER A 48 14.12 -2.77 -8.39
N SER A 49 13.55 -2.26 -7.30
CA SER A 49 13.29 -3.02 -6.07
C SER A 49 11.82 -3.39 -5.88
N GLY A 50 10.93 -2.95 -6.77
CA GLY A 50 9.49 -3.18 -6.71
C GLY A 50 8.72 -2.27 -5.74
N TYR A 51 9.21 -1.06 -5.49
CA TYR A 51 8.62 -0.05 -4.59
C TYR A 51 8.38 1.28 -5.32
N TYR A 52 7.53 2.15 -4.77
CA TYR A 52 7.41 3.51 -5.27
C TYR A 52 8.51 4.41 -4.69
N ASP A 53 8.76 5.53 -5.37
CA ASP A 53 9.69 6.56 -4.93
C ASP A 53 9.32 7.14 -3.56
N THR A 54 8.01 7.24 -3.26
CA THR A 54 7.51 7.69 -1.96
C THR A 54 7.86 6.72 -0.83
N ASP A 55 7.87 5.41 -1.08
CA ASP A 55 8.27 4.44 -0.05
C ASP A 55 9.77 4.47 0.21
N ILE A 56 10.56 4.61 -0.86
CA ILE A 56 12.01 4.79 -0.76
C ILE A 56 12.31 6.05 0.06
N LEU A 57 11.63 7.17 -0.22
CA LEU A 57 11.82 8.40 0.55
C LEU A 57 11.33 8.27 1.99
N ALA A 58 10.18 7.61 2.22
CA ALA A 58 9.65 7.38 3.57
C ALA A 58 10.61 6.56 4.43
N ALA A 59 11.28 5.56 3.85
CA ALA A 59 12.31 4.76 4.53
C ALA A 59 13.66 5.49 4.67
N ASN A 60 13.86 6.59 3.94
CA ASN A 60 15.11 7.32 3.88
C ASN A 60 14.87 8.83 3.85
N SER A 61 14.29 9.39 4.91
CA SER A 61 13.90 10.80 4.99
C SER A 61 15.06 11.81 4.85
N PHE A 62 16.30 11.34 4.88
CA PHE A 62 17.50 12.13 4.63
C PHE A 62 17.85 12.30 3.14
N LEU A 63 17.20 11.56 2.23
CA LEU A 63 17.49 11.63 0.80
C LEU A 63 16.85 12.85 0.15
N ASP A 64 17.62 13.49 -0.73
CA ASP A 64 17.07 14.26 -1.84
C ASP A 64 16.93 13.32 -3.05
N CYS A 65 15.70 12.95 -3.39
CA CYS A 65 15.41 12.01 -4.48
C CYS A 65 15.86 12.49 -5.87
N SER A 66 16.15 13.77 -6.03
CA SER A 66 16.67 14.35 -7.28
C SER A 66 18.20 14.41 -7.32
N ASN A 67 18.88 14.13 -6.21
CA ASN A 67 20.33 14.27 -6.08
C ASN A 67 20.92 13.27 -5.08
N ILE A 68 20.85 11.98 -5.42
CA ILE A 68 21.45 10.91 -4.62
C ILE A 68 22.92 10.77 -5.00
N TRP A 69 23.82 10.91 -4.02
CA TRP A 69 25.26 10.79 -4.29
C TRP A 69 25.65 9.33 -4.46
N PRO A 70 26.61 8.99 -5.35
CA PRO A 70 27.08 7.63 -5.49
C PRO A 70 27.56 7.04 -4.16
N ASN A 71 27.30 5.76 -3.96
CA ASN A 71 27.59 5.01 -2.74
C ASN A 71 26.85 5.50 -1.49
N THR A 72 25.76 6.27 -1.65
CA THR A 72 24.84 6.56 -0.54
C THR A 72 24.12 5.26 -0.15
N PRO A 73 24.13 4.86 1.13
CA PRO A 73 23.40 3.69 1.60
C PRO A 73 21.90 4.01 1.68
N VAL A 74 21.13 3.44 0.76
CA VAL A 74 19.67 3.57 0.69
C VAL A 74 19.04 2.33 1.28
N CYS A 75 18.18 2.51 2.27
CA CYS A 75 17.35 1.45 2.78
C CYS A 75 16.26 1.08 1.78
N ILE A 76 16.17 -0.19 1.39
CA ILE A 76 15.01 -0.73 0.69
C ILE A 76 14.02 -1.23 1.74
N PRO A 77 12.77 -0.72 1.77
CA PRO A 77 11.85 -0.96 2.86
C PRO A 77 11.35 -2.40 2.91
N ASP A 78 11.13 -2.93 4.12
CA ASP A 78 10.49 -4.23 4.36
C ASP A 78 9.00 -4.04 4.63
N ILE A 79 8.30 -3.53 3.63
CA ILE A 79 6.85 -3.34 3.67
C ILE A 79 6.19 -4.30 2.69
N PRO A 80 5.01 -4.86 3.03
CA PRO A 80 4.27 -5.73 2.16
C PRO A 80 3.81 -4.95 0.93
N TYR A 81 4.52 -5.11 -0.17
CA TYR A 81 4.09 -4.67 -1.49
C TYR A 81 3.60 -5.86 -2.30
N PRO A 82 2.42 -5.79 -2.91
CA PRO A 82 2.10 -6.66 -4.03
C PRO A 82 2.99 -6.22 -5.20
N VAL A 83 3.93 -7.08 -5.56
CA VAL A 83 4.87 -6.84 -6.66
C VAL A 83 4.12 -6.46 -7.93
N THR A 84 4.14 -5.18 -8.29
CA THR A 84 3.85 -4.76 -9.65
C THR A 84 5.06 -5.10 -10.49
N VAL A 85 5.04 -6.29 -11.07
CA VAL A 85 5.98 -6.67 -12.13
C VAL A 85 5.73 -5.78 -13.35
N THR A 86 6.38 -4.62 -13.40
CA THR A 86 6.54 -3.87 -14.65
C THR A 86 7.56 -4.61 -15.50
N TYR A 87 7.07 -5.52 -16.34
CA TYR A 87 7.91 -6.18 -17.34
C TYR A 87 8.36 -5.13 -18.36
N PRO A 88 9.66 -5.04 -18.71
CA PRO A 88 10.04 -4.35 -19.94
C PRO A 88 9.27 -5.01 -21.09
N THR A 89 8.67 -4.20 -21.96
CA THR A 89 7.96 -4.68 -23.15
C THR A 89 8.86 -5.69 -23.89
N PRO A 90 8.46 -6.97 -24.01
CA PRO A 90 9.30 -7.96 -24.65
C PRO A 90 9.43 -7.62 -26.14
N THR A 91 10.62 -7.25 -26.58
CA THR A 91 10.97 -7.04 -27.99
C THR A 91 11.10 -8.36 -28.77
N GLY A 92 10.60 -9.47 -28.23
CA GLY A 92 10.84 -10.82 -28.75
C GLY A 92 9.54 -11.63 -28.94
N PRO A 93 9.46 -12.52 -29.95
CA PRO A 93 8.24 -13.23 -30.33
C PRO A 93 7.88 -14.44 -29.44
N THR A 94 8.44 -14.56 -28.24
CA THR A 94 8.19 -15.72 -27.37
C THR A 94 7.22 -15.33 -26.24
N PRO A 95 5.98 -15.86 -26.22
CA PRO A 95 5.04 -15.57 -25.14
C PRO A 95 5.49 -16.28 -23.86
N ILE A 96 6.04 -15.51 -22.92
CA ILE A 96 6.21 -15.95 -21.53
C ILE A 96 4.82 -15.83 -20.86
N PRO A 97 4.31 -16.86 -20.16
CA PRO A 97 3.06 -16.75 -19.43
C PRO A 97 3.17 -15.64 -18.38
N LEU A 98 2.31 -14.62 -18.50
CA LEU A 98 2.18 -13.56 -17.50
C LEU A 98 1.73 -14.21 -16.17
N PRO A 99 2.40 -13.98 -15.03
CA PRO A 99 1.92 -14.49 -13.76
C PRO A 99 0.52 -13.98 -13.48
N THR A 100 -0.38 -14.89 -13.13
CA THR A 100 -1.77 -14.55 -12.82
C THR A 100 -1.80 -13.72 -11.53
N PRO A 101 -2.42 -12.52 -11.54
CA PRO A 101 -2.66 -11.77 -10.31
C PRO A 101 -3.40 -12.66 -9.31
N VAL A 102 -2.88 -12.78 -8.09
CA VAL A 102 -3.55 -13.50 -7.01
C VAL A 102 -4.38 -12.52 -6.19
N CYS A 103 -5.64 -12.86 -5.89
CA CYS A 103 -6.49 -12.05 -5.03
C CYS A 103 -5.91 -12.03 -3.61
N GLN A 104 -5.62 -10.84 -3.10
CA GLN A 104 -5.03 -10.65 -1.76
C GLN A 104 -6.11 -10.48 -0.68
N ALA A 105 -7.19 -9.76 -0.98
CA ALA A 105 -8.32 -9.55 -0.09
C ALA A 105 -9.59 -9.21 -0.89
N ASN A 106 -10.76 -9.51 -0.32
CA ASN A 106 -12.04 -8.95 -0.78
C ASN A 106 -12.41 -7.81 0.16
N ILE A 107 -12.72 -6.65 -0.41
CA ILE A 107 -13.23 -5.50 0.32
C ILE A 107 -14.62 -5.14 -0.18
N LYS A 108 -15.41 -4.51 0.68
CA LYS A 108 -16.71 -3.95 0.32
C LYS A 108 -16.52 -2.44 0.14
N SER A 109 -16.76 -1.93 -1.06
CA SER A 109 -16.67 -0.50 -1.31
C SER A 109 -17.73 0.29 -0.53
N VAL A 110 -17.42 1.55 -0.29
CA VAL A 110 -18.33 2.57 0.22
C VAL A 110 -18.38 3.74 -0.75
N ALA A 111 -19.45 4.54 -0.67
CA ALA A 111 -19.65 5.67 -1.59
C ALA A 111 -18.46 6.65 -1.54
N GLY A 112 -17.88 6.94 -2.71
CA GLY A 112 -16.72 7.81 -2.87
C GLY A 112 -15.38 7.06 -2.89
N ASP A 113 -15.39 5.72 -2.84
CA ASP A 113 -14.18 4.95 -3.10
C ASP A 113 -13.74 5.10 -4.57
N THR A 114 -12.43 5.18 -4.74
CA THR A 114 -11.75 5.14 -6.03
C THR A 114 -10.80 3.94 -6.04
N CYS A 115 -10.33 3.55 -7.22
CA CYS A 115 -9.31 2.50 -7.28
C CYS A 115 -8.05 2.89 -6.49
N ASP A 116 -7.68 4.18 -6.46
CA ASP A 116 -6.50 4.65 -5.73
C ASP A 116 -6.71 4.63 -4.21
N SER A 117 -7.87 5.07 -3.70
CA SER A 117 -8.16 5.03 -2.26
C SER A 117 -8.31 3.60 -1.74
N ILE A 118 -8.81 2.69 -2.57
CA ILE A 118 -8.84 1.25 -2.28
C ILE A 118 -7.43 0.66 -2.25
N ALA A 119 -6.55 1.12 -3.15
CA ALA A 119 -5.21 0.59 -3.32
C ALA A 119 -4.23 1.07 -2.24
N GLU A 120 -4.41 2.29 -1.73
CA GLU A 120 -3.49 2.95 -0.79
C GLU A 120 -3.21 2.11 0.48
N PRO A 121 -4.20 1.53 1.19
CA PRO A 121 -3.94 0.69 2.38
C PRO A 121 -3.18 -0.61 2.06
N TYR A 122 -3.19 -1.04 0.80
CA TYR A 122 -2.48 -2.22 0.32
C TYR A 122 -1.19 -1.87 -0.41
N HIS A 123 -0.81 -0.59 -0.40
CA HIS A 123 0.38 -0.10 -1.07
C HIS A 123 0.38 -0.48 -2.58
N MET A 124 -0.79 -0.41 -3.21
CA MET A 124 -1.00 -0.68 -4.65
C MET A 124 -1.23 0.63 -5.41
N SER A 125 -1.19 0.56 -6.74
CA SER A 125 -1.81 1.61 -7.58
C SER A 125 -3.27 1.27 -7.84
N GLY A 126 -4.13 2.27 -8.09
CA GLY A 126 -5.48 2.02 -8.59
C GLY A 126 -5.49 1.24 -9.91
N GLY A 127 -4.44 1.38 -10.73
CA GLY A 127 -4.23 0.55 -11.93
C GLY A 127 -4.17 -0.96 -11.63
N ASN A 128 -3.69 -1.37 -10.46
CA ASN A 128 -3.71 -2.78 -10.04
C ASN A 128 -5.10 -3.28 -9.70
N ILE A 129 -5.90 -2.43 -9.06
CA ILE A 129 -7.30 -2.72 -8.74
C ILE A 129 -8.11 -2.88 -10.03
N LEU A 130 -7.92 -1.98 -11.01
CA LEU A 130 -8.56 -2.06 -12.32
C LEU A 130 -8.12 -3.28 -13.12
N ALA A 131 -6.82 -3.60 -13.11
CA ALA A 131 -6.29 -4.76 -13.83
C ALA A 131 -6.83 -6.09 -13.29
N ALA A 132 -7.04 -6.19 -11.98
CA ALA A 132 -7.64 -7.36 -11.35
C ALA A 132 -9.18 -7.39 -11.46
N ASN A 133 -9.82 -6.22 -11.66
CA ASN A 133 -11.26 -6.05 -11.68
C ASN A 133 -11.67 -5.10 -12.82
N THR A 134 -11.51 -5.55 -14.06
CA THR A 134 -11.71 -4.72 -15.27
C THR A 134 -13.15 -4.23 -15.48
N PHE A 135 -14.08 -4.61 -14.60
CA PHE A 135 -15.47 -4.18 -14.60
C PHE A 135 -15.72 -2.93 -13.74
N LEU A 136 -14.73 -2.47 -12.95
CA LEU A 136 -14.86 -1.29 -12.10
C LEU A 136 -14.78 0.01 -12.89
N ASN A 137 -15.53 1.02 -12.46
CA ASN A 137 -15.26 2.41 -12.78
C ASN A 137 -14.39 3.00 -11.67
N CYS A 138 -13.11 3.28 -11.96
CA CYS A 138 -12.14 3.65 -10.92
C CYS A 138 -12.36 5.01 -10.27
N ASP A 139 -13.21 5.85 -10.86
CA ASP A 139 -13.54 7.17 -10.34
C ASP A 139 -14.78 7.16 -9.42
N ASP A 140 -15.52 6.03 -9.36
CA ASP A 140 -16.78 5.89 -8.61
C ASP A 140 -17.15 4.39 -8.44
N ILE A 141 -16.76 3.79 -7.30
CA ILE A 141 -16.93 2.35 -6.96
C ILE A 141 -17.94 2.17 -5.81
#